data_AF-A0A1V5WHY1-F1
#
_entry.id   AF-A0A1V5WHY1-F1
#
_cell.length_a   1.000
_cell.length_b   1.000
_cell.length_c   1.000
_cell.angle_alpha   90.00
_cell.angle_beta   90.00
_cell.angle_gamma   90.00
#
_symmetry.space_group_name_H-M   'P 1'
#
loop_
_entity.id
_entity.type
_entity.pdbx_description
1 polymer ?
#
loop_
_entity_poly.entity_id
_entity_poly.type
_entity_poly.pdbx_seq_one_letter_code
_entity_poly.pdbx_strand_id
1 'polypeptide(L)'
;MYDILDSFDVHRDFFEANPTLKIIFPDIPSTTMWAIALLHHPQSKFRNINYQERKKVIEMDYLTPQDAYVDLDSEELIPVIEKFSKFALTKKQQFLNNWERKLEEREEFIGKIEYNANTYELLDKMMSQTQKLWQQYFQCLKDVNEEASTYITGGAMESLLESGEF
;
A
#
# COMPACT_ATOMS: atom_id res chain seq x y z
N MET A 1 15.47 -5.62 2.83
CA MET A 1 14.67 -5.57 1.59
C MET A 1 14.45 -4.10 1.36
N TYR A 2 15.06 -3.55 0.31
CA TYR A 2 15.02 -2.13 -0.01
C TYR A 2 13.63 -1.76 -0.53
N ASP A 3 13.18 -0.55 -0.24
CA ASP A 3 12.04 0.04 -0.96
C ASP A 3 12.49 0.24 -2.41
N ILE A 4 11.72 -0.29 -3.36
CA ILE A 4 12.12 -0.30 -4.78
C ILE A 4 11.49 0.87 -5.54
N LEU A 5 10.49 1.52 -4.95
CA LEU A 5 9.73 2.58 -5.61
C LEU A 5 10.16 3.97 -5.09
N ASP A 6 11.17 4.54 -5.75
CA ASP A 6 11.72 5.86 -5.37
C ASP A 6 10.77 7.03 -5.68
N SER A 7 9.84 6.86 -6.62
CA SER A 7 8.85 7.90 -6.97
C SER A 7 7.62 7.35 -7.68
N PHE A 8 6.49 8.06 -7.54
CA PHE A 8 5.24 7.77 -8.24
C PHE A 8 5.12 8.67 -9.47
N ASP A 9 5.63 8.21 -10.62
CA ASP A 9 5.47 8.89 -11.90
C ASP A 9 4.67 8.01 -12.87
N VAL A 10 3.35 8.14 -12.76
CA VAL A 10 2.36 7.38 -13.55
C VAL A 10 2.41 7.67 -15.05
N HIS A 11 3.09 8.73 -15.48
CA HIS A 11 3.22 9.10 -16.90
C HIS A 11 4.44 8.45 -17.55
N ARG A 12 5.38 7.96 -16.74
CA ARG A 12 6.53 7.19 -17.19
C ARG A 12 6.18 5.70 -17.21
N ASP A 13 6.83 4.92 -18.07
CA ASP A 13 6.70 3.47 -18.00
C ASP A 13 7.21 2.93 -16.64
N PHE A 14 6.40 2.10 -15.98
CA PHE A 14 6.69 1.56 -14.66
C PHE A 14 8.01 0.79 -14.63
N PHE A 15 8.33 0.04 -15.69
CA PHE A 15 9.54 -0.77 -15.76
C PHE A 15 10.76 0.01 -16.24
N GLU A 16 10.57 1.13 -16.93
CA GLU A 16 11.64 2.09 -17.14
C GLU A 16 12.04 2.80 -15.85
N ALA A 17 11.07 3.10 -14.98
CA ALA A 17 11.33 3.65 -13.65
C ALA A 17 11.89 2.60 -12.68
N ASN A 18 11.43 1.35 -12.79
CA ASN A 18 11.79 0.25 -11.90
C ASN A 18 12.28 -1.01 -12.66
N PRO A 19 13.46 -0.96 -13.31
CA PRO A 19 13.92 -2.03 -14.21
C PRO A 19 14.06 -3.40 -13.56
N THR A 20 14.40 -3.45 -12.27
CA THR A 20 14.54 -4.69 -11.49
C THR A 20 13.23 -5.46 -11.37
N LEU A 21 12.09 -4.76 -11.37
CA LEU A 21 10.76 -5.37 -11.28
C LEU A 21 10.30 -5.97 -12.61
N LYS A 22 10.89 -5.60 -13.75
CA LYS A 22 10.53 -6.16 -15.07
C LYS A 22 10.78 -7.67 -15.15
N ILE A 23 11.84 -8.14 -14.51
CA ILE A 23 12.17 -9.57 -14.45
C ILE A 23 11.13 -10.33 -13.62
N ILE A 24 10.55 -9.67 -12.62
CA ILE A 24 9.57 -10.23 -11.70
C ILE A 24 8.17 -10.20 -12.32
N PHE A 25 7.84 -9.18 -13.11
CA PHE A 25 6.52 -8.98 -13.72
C PHE A 25 6.62 -8.80 -15.25
N PRO A 26 7.07 -9.82 -15.99
CA PRO A 26 7.38 -9.66 -17.41
C PRO A 26 6.15 -9.38 -18.28
N ASP A 27 4.98 -9.89 -17.88
CA ASP A 27 3.76 -9.88 -18.70
C ASP A 27 2.69 -8.91 -18.17
N ILE A 28 2.99 -8.14 -17.12
CA ILE A 28 2.03 -7.20 -16.54
C ILE A 28 2.21 -5.83 -17.20
N PRO A 29 1.14 -5.19 -17.71
CA PRO A 29 1.23 -3.86 -18.27
C PRO A 29 1.72 -2.83 -17.25
N SER A 30 2.47 -1.85 -17.73
CA SER A 30 2.98 -0.73 -16.94
C SER A 30 1.89 0.06 -16.23
N THR A 31 0.75 0.30 -16.90
CA THR A 31 -0.44 0.96 -16.31
C THR A 31 -0.98 0.19 -15.11
N THR A 32 -1.13 -1.13 -15.25
CA THR A 32 -1.56 -2.02 -14.16
C THR A 32 -0.57 -2.01 -13.00
N MET A 33 0.75 -2.02 -13.27
CA MET A 33 1.75 -1.96 -12.19
C MET A 33 1.71 -0.63 -11.43
N TRP A 34 1.52 0.49 -12.12
CA TRP A 34 1.30 1.77 -11.45
C TRP A 34 0.02 1.78 -10.61
N ALA A 35 -1.08 1.21 -11.12
CA ALA A 35 -2.32 1.11 -10.35
C ALA A 35 -2.15 0.26 -9.07
N ILE A 36 -1.47 -0.88 -9.16
CA ILE A 36 -1.12 -1.72 -7.99
C ILE A 36 -0.25 -0.94 -7.01
N ALA A 37 0.77 -0.24 -7.50
CA ALA A 37 1.65 0.57 -6.65
C ALA A 37 0.87 1.70 -5.94
N LEU A 38 -0.01 2.41 -6.65
CA LEU A 38 -0.86 3.46 -6.08
C LEU A 38 -1.83 2.90 -5.03
N LEU A 39 -2.31 1.67 -5.21
CA LEU A 39 -3.26 1.05 -4.30
C LEU A 39 -2.59 0.50 -3.03
N HIS A 40 -1.38 -0.07 -3.15
CA HIS A 40 -0.76 -0.84 -2.09
C HIS A 40 0.51 -0.24 -1.49
N HIS A 41 1.16 0.72 -2.12
CA HIS A 41 2.40 1.25 -1.58
C HIS A 41 2.16 2.29 -0.46
N PRO A 42 2.83 2.19 0.70
CA PRO A 42 2.60 3.14 1.80
C PRO A 42 2.98 4.59 1.50
N GLN A 43 3.80 4.85 0.49
CA GLN A 43 4.12 6.22 0.07
C GLN A 43 3.15 6.77 -0.99
N SER A 44 2.14 6.00 -1.39
CA SER A 44 1.11 6.47 -2.32
C SER A 44 0.39 7.69 -1.78
N LYS A 45 0.15 8.68 -2.64
CA LYS A 45 -0.64 9.87 -2.31
C LYS A 45 -2.07 9.55 -1.88
N PHE A 46 -2.58 8.37 -2.24
CA PHE A 46 -3.92 7.92 -1.89
C PHE A 46 -3.97 7.13 -0.59
N ARG A 47 -2.85 6.93 0.10
CA ARG A 47 -2.77 6.07 1.29
C ARG A 47 -3.83 6.36 2.35
N ASN A 48 -4.13 7.64 2.58
CA ASN A 48 -5.06 8.06 3.64
C ASN A 48 -6.54 7.93 3.27
N ILE A 49 -6.85 7.38 2.09
CA ILE A 49 -8.21 7.05 1.66
C ILE A 49 -8.46 5.57 1.97
N ASN A 50 -9.66 5.24 2.46
CA ASN A 50 -10.08 3.86 2.72
C ASN A 50 -9.84 2.98 1.47
N TYR A 51 -9.45 1.73 1.67
CA TYR A 51 -9.10 0.80 0.59
C TYR A 51 -10.12 0.78 -0.56
N GLN A 52 -11.42 0.68 -0.25
CA GLN A 52 -12.47 0.55 -1.27
C GLN A 52 -12.67 1.83 -2.08
N GLU A 53 -12.58 2.99 -1.44
CA GLU A 53 -12.69 4.29 -2.12
C GLU A 53 -11.43 4.59 -2.94
N ARG A 54 -10.26 4.31 -2.36
CA ARG A 54 -8.97 4.42 -3.04
C ARG A 54 -8.94 3.56 -4.29
N LYS A 55 -9.40 2.32 -4.19
CA LYS A 55 -9.48 1.39 -5.33
C LYS A 55 -10.32 1.98 -6.45
N LYS A 56 -11.54 2.45 -6.14
CA LYS A 56 -12.44 3.07 -7.13
C LYS A 56 -11.81 4.28 -7.81
N VAL A 57 -11.16 5.16 -7.06
CA VAL A 57 -10.46 6.32 -7.63
C VAL A 57 -9.36 5.87 -8.59
N ILE A 58 -8.57 4.87 -8.20
CA ILE A 58 -7.48 4.37 -9.03
C ILE A 58 -8.00 3.70 -10.31
N GLU A 59 -9.01 2.84 -10.18
CA GLU A 59 -9.66 2.16 -11.30
C GLU A 59 -10.27 3.15 -12.30
N MET A 60 -10.83 4.27 -11.81
CA MET A 60 -11.47 5.29 -12.65
C MET A 60 -10.48 6.24 -13.31
N ASP A 61 -9.44 6.67 -12.59
CA ASP A 61 -8.55 7.74 -13.04
C ASP A 61 -7.27 7.23 -13.72
N TYR A 62 -6.88 5.97 -13.50
CA TYR A 62 -5.60 5.42 -13.93
C TYR A 62 -5.72 4.17 -14.81
N LEU A 63 -6.90 3.56 -14.89
CA LEU A 63 -7.17 2.43 -15.77
C LEU A 63 -8.24 2.82 -16.80
N THR A 64 -8.09 2.32 -18.01
CA THR A 64 -9.01 2.51 -19.13
C THR A 64 -9.70 1.19 -19.46
N PRO A 65 -10.89 1.19 -20.08
CA PRO A 65 -11.57 -0.05 -20.49
C PRO A 65 -10.78 -0.93 -21.47
N GLN A 66 -9.71 -0.38 -22.08
CA GLN A 66 -8.81 -1.10 -22.98
C GLN A 66 -7.64 -1.77 -22.25
N ASP A 67 -7.41 -1.45 -20.98
CA ASP A 67 -6.38 -2.09 -20.19
C ASP A 67 -6.72 -3.56 -19.91
N ALA A 68 -5.69 -4.40 -19.88
CA ALA A 68 -5.84 -5.84 -19.65
C ALA A 68 -6.48 -6.15 -18.28
N TYR A 69 -6.29 -5.24 -17.31
CA TYR A 69 -6.83 -5.36 -15.97
C TYR A 69 -7.45 -4.04 -15.55
N VAL A 70 -8.77 -4.04 -15.39
CA VAL A 70 -9.57 -2.88 -14.98
C VAL A 70 -10.19 -3.03 -13.59
N ASP A 71 -10.24 -4.27 -13.08
CA ASP A 71 -10.69 -4.60 -11.72
C ASP A 71 -9.49 -5.10 -10.91
N LEU A 72 -9.08 -4.28 -9.94
CA LEU A 72 -7.92 -4.56 -9.10
C LEU A 72 -8.17 -5.67 -8.06
N ASP A 73 -9.41 -6.13 -7.90
CA ASP A 73 -9.75 -7.29 -7.06
C ASP A 73 -10.00 -8.57 -7.89
N SER A 74 -9.73 -8.54 -9.19
CA SER A 74 -9.89 -9.71 -10.06
C SER A 74 -9.01 -10.88 -9.59
N GLU A 75 -9.54 -12.11 -9.65
CA GLU A 75 -8.83 -13.32 -9.21
C GLU A 75 -7.48 -13.50 -9.92
N GLU A 76 -7.36 -13.02 -11.15
CA GLU A 76 -6.14 -13.05 -11.95
C GLU A 76 -5.03 -12.11 -11.42
N LEU A 77 -5.42 -10.98 -10.81
CA LEU A 77 -4.49 -10.02 -10.24
C LEU A 77 -4.06 -10.33 -8.80
N ILE A 78 -4.83 -11.13 -8.06
CA ILE A 78 -4.49 -11.49 -6.68
C ILE A 78 -3.04 -12.03 -6.55
N PRO A 79 -2.59 -13.00 -7.38
CA PRO A 79 -1.21 -13.48 -7.32
C PRO A 79 -0.17 -12.40 -7.67
N VAL A 80 -0.53 -11.46 -8.56
CA VAL A 80 0.35 -10.35 -8.95
C VAL A 80 0.51 -9.38 -7.78
N ILE A 81 -0.56 -9.04 -7.09
CA ILE A 81 -0.57 -8.17 -5.91
C ILE A 81 0.21 -8.81 -4.75
N GLU A 82 0.03 -10.12 -4.52
CA GLU A 82 0.81 -10.85 -3.51
C GLU A 82 2.31 -10.83 -3.83
N LYS A 83 2.66 -11.03 -5.10
CA LYS A 83 4.04 -10.95 -5.58
C LYS A 83 4.58 -9.53 -5.44
N PHE A 84 3.79 -8.51 -5.77
CA PHE A 84 4.15 -7.11 -5.58
C PHE A 84 4.46 -6.82 -4.11
N SER A 85 3.56 -7.19 -3.21
CA SER A 85 3.75 -7.05 -1.77
C SER A 85 5.05 -7.72 -1.28
N LYS A 86 5.39 -8.89 -1.84
CA LYS A 86 6.61 -9.63 -1.46
C LYS A 86 7.90 -8.98 -1.96
N PHE A 87 7.90 -8.43 -3.17
CA PHE A 87 9.13 -8.00 -3.86
C PHE A 87 9.33 -6.49 -3.89
N ALA A 88 8.26 -5.70 -3.87
CA ALA A 88 8.31 -4.24 -3.94
C ALA A 88 8.18 -3.56 -2.56
N LEU A 89 7.70 -4.27 -1.53
CA LEU A 89 7.49 -3.68 -0.19
C LEU A 89 8.44 -4.28 0.86
N THR A 90 8.90 -3.45 1.80
CA THR A 90 9.61 -3.92 2.99
C THR A 90 8.70 -4.72 3.92
N LYS A 91 9.28 -5.46 4.87
CA LYS A 91 8.48 -6.23 5.84
C LYS A 91 7.60 -5.34 6.73
N LYS A 92 8.06 -4.14 7.07
CA LYS A 92 7.29 -3.17 7.85
C LYS A 92 6.12 -2.63 7.03
N GLN A 93 6.35 -2.30 5.76
CA GLN A 93 5.32 -1.86 4.83
C GLN A 93 4.25 -2.95 4.60
N GLN A 94 4.67 -4.20 4.40
CA GLN A 94 3.76 -5.36 4.31
C GLN A 94 2.89 -5.49 5.57
N PHE A 95 3.48 -5.31 6.75
CA PHE A 95 2.77 -5.39 8.02
C PHE A 95 1.78 -4.24 8.19
N LEU A 96 2.18 -3.02 7.83
CA LEU A 96 1.32 -1.83 7.85
C LEU A 96 0.07 -2.03 7.00
N ASN A 97 0.23 -2.44 5.74
CA ASN A 97 -0.90 -2.68 4.83
C ASN A 97 -1.89 -3.72 5.38
N ASN A 98 -1.37 -4.79 5.98
CA ASN A 98 -2.21 -5.82 6.59
C ASN A 98 -2.99 -5.28 7.79
N TRP A 99 -2.36 -4.45 8.62
CA TRP A 99 -3.04 -3.78 9.72
C TRP A 99 -4.14 -2.84 9.24
N GLU A 100 -3.87 -2.00 8.23
CA GLU A 100 -4.87 -1.08 7.68
C GLU A 100 -6.10 -1.82 7.18
N ARG A 101 -5.89 -2.81 6.32
CA ARG A 101 -6.99 -3.61 5.79
C ARG A 101 -7.82 -4.27 6.89
N LYS A 102 -7.17 -4.80 7.93
CA LYS A 102 -7.88 -5.44 9.05
C LYS A 102 -8.59 -4.45 9.97
N LEU A 103 -8.07 -3.24 10.13
CA LEU A 103 -8.75 -2.18 10.86
C LEU A 103 -9.99 -1.70 10.09
N GLU A 104 -9.88 -1.49 8.79
CA GLU A 104 -11.01 -1.11 7.93
C GLU A 104 -12.10 -2.19 7.90
N GLU A 105 -11.74 -3.46 7.68
CA GLU A 105 -12.68 -4.60 7.76
C GLU A 105 -13.42 -4.63 9.10
N ARG A 106 -12.71 -4.34 10.19
CA ARG A 106 -13.27 -4.33 11.54
C ARG A 106 -14.21 -3.14 11.75
N GLU A 107 -13.87 -1.97 11.26
CA GLU A 107 -14.73 -0.78 11.35
C GLU A 107 -16.02 -0.98 10.57
N GLU A 108 -15.93 -1.53 9.35
CA GLU A 108 -17.11 -1.90 8.57
C GLU A 108 -17.97 -2.94 9.30
N PHE A 109 -17.35 -3.95 9.90
CA PHE A 109 -18.08 -4.98 10.65
C PHE A 109 -18.81 -4.39 11.85
N ILE A 110 -18.13 -3.57 12.66
CA ILE A 110 -18.74 -2.91 13.82
C ILE A 110 -19.88 -1.98 13.39
N GLY A 111 -19.69 -1.21 12.32
CA GLY A 111 -20.70 -0.31 11.78
C GLY A 111 -21.97 -1.00 11.26
N LYS A 112 -21.89 -2.28 10.90
CA LYS A 112 -23.04 -3.09 10.45
C LYS A 112 -23.87 -3.68 11.59
N ILE A 113 -23.34 -3.71 12.82
CA ILE A 113 -24.05 -4.28 13.98
C ILE A 113 -24.91 -3.20 14.62
N GLU A 114 -26.22 -3.43 14.68
CA GLU A 114 -27.14 -2.56 15.41
C GLU A 114 -26.86 -2.63 16.92
N TYR A 115 -26.85 -1.48 17.59
CA TYR A 115 -26.72 -1.40 19.05
C TYR A 115 -28.08 -1.62 19.72
N ASN A 116 -28.27 -2.78 20.35
CA ASN A 116 -29.52 -3.14 21.03
C ASN A 116 -29.25 -4.03 22.27
N ALA A 117 -30.32 -4.41 22.97
CA ALA A 117 -30.26 -5.19 24.21
C ALA A 117 -29.51 -6.54 24.09
N ASN A 118 -29.36 -7.08 22.87
CA ASN A 118 -28.65 -8.34 22.63
C ASN A 118 -27.19 -8.14 22.18
N THR A 119 -26.81 -6.94 21.72
CA THR A 119 -25.51 -6.67 21.08
C THR A 119 -24.65 -5.66 21.84
N TYR A 120 -25.22 -4.93 22.81
CA TYR A 120 -24.53 -3.84 23.52
C TYR A 120 -23.22 -4.29 24.17
N GLU A 121 -23.19 -5.42 24.88
CA GLU A 121 -21.98 -5.92 25.56
C GLU A 121 -20.87 -6.28 24.56
N LEU A 122 -21.25 -6.86 23.42
CA LEU A 122 -20.32 -7.21 22.36
C LEU A 122 -19.69 -5.94 21.77
N LEU A 123 -20.52 -4.94 21.45
CA LEU A 123 -20.08 -3.67 20.88
C LEU A 123 -19.20 -2.89 21.86
N ASP A 124 -19.59 -2.75 23.12
CA ASP A 124 -18.79 -2.06 24.14
C ASP A 124 -17.43 -2.74 24.33
N LYS A 125 -17.40 -4.08 24.36
CA LYS A 125 -16.16 -4.86 24.42
C LYS A 125 -15.29 -4.61 23.19
N MET A 126 -15.85 -4.64 21.99
CA MET A 126 -15.10 -4.34 20.77
C MET A 126 -14.56 -2.90 20.82
N MET A 127 -15.38 -1.92 21.16
CA MET A 127 -14.97 -0.51 21.20
C MET A 127 -13.85 -0.25 22.21
N SER A 128 -13.90 -0.88 23.40
CA SER A 128 -12.84 -0.76 24.41
C SER A 128 -11.47 -1.29 23.92
N GLN A 129 -11.46 -2.26 23.00
CA GLN A 129 -10.23 -2.82 22.44
C GLN A 129 -9.66 -2.00 21.27
N THR A 130 -10.48 -1.13 20.66
CA THR A 130 -10.13 -0.34 19.47
C THR A 130 -8.87 0.50 19.70
N GLN A 131 -8.74 1.16 20.86
CA GLN A 131 -7.61 2.02 21.16
C GLN A 131 -6.26 1.29 21.08
N LYS A 132 -6.17 0.07 21.61
CA LYS A 132 -4.93 -0.71 21.64
C LYS A 132 -4.50 -1.12 20.23
N LEU A 133 -5.45 -1.46 19.36
CA LEU A 133 -5.18 -1.84 17.97
C LEU A 133 -4.65 -0.64 17.18
N TRP A 134 -5.29 0.52 17.32
CA TRP A 134 -4.83 1.77 16.70
C TRP A 134 -3.44 2.20 17.17
N GLN A 135 -3.11 2.02 18.46
CA GLN A 135 -1.77 2.29 18.96
C GLN A 135 -0.69 1.43 18.28
N GLN A 136 -0.98 0.14 18.07
CA GLN A 136 -0.05 -0.77 17.36
C GLN A 136 0.12 -0.36 15.90
N TYR A 137 -0.98 0.03 15.25
CA TYR A 137 -0.94 0.57 13.90
C TYR A 137 -0.10 1.85 13.80
N PHE A 138 -0.33 2.84 14.67
CA PHE A 138 0.41 4.10 14.64
C PHE A 138 1.91 3.90 14.92
N GLN A 139 2.27 2.92 15.75
CA GLN A 139 3.66 2.56 15.94
C GLN A 139 4.26 1.98 14.65
N CYS A 140 3.57 1.06 13.98
CA CYS A 140 4.02 0.51 12.69
C CYS A 140 4.16 1.61 11.62
N LEU A 141 3.22 2.54 11.57
CA LEU A 141 3.28 3.68 10.65
C LEU A 141 4.51 4.55 10.92
N LYS A 142 4.76 4.88 12.18
CA LYS A 142 5.96 5.61 12.58
C LYS A 142 7.22 4.87 12.12
N ASP A 143 7.31 3.56 12.36
CA ASP A 143 8.47 2.74 11.99
C ASP A 143 8.71 2.68 10.46
N VAL A 144 7.64 2.75 9.64
CA VAL A 144 7.71 2.83 8.17
C VAL A 144 8.16 4.20 7.71
N ASN A 145 7.65 5.28 8.33
CA ASN A 145 8.04 6.65 7.99
C ASN A 145 9.52 6.93 8.34
N GLU A 146 9.99 6.39 9.46
CA GLU A 146 11.40 6.45 9.86
C GLU A 146 12.31 5.66 8.91
N GLU A 147 11.85 4.50 8.42
CA GLU A 147 12.56 3.71 7.41
C GLU A 147 12.75 4.51 6.11
N ALA A 148 11.69 5.17 5.62
CA ALA A 148 11.75 6.04 4.45
C ALA A 148 12.72 7.23 4.65
N SER A 149 12.67 7.87 5.82
CA SER A 149 13.51 9.04 6.14
C SER A 149 15.00 8.69 6.20
N THR A 150 15.32 7.53 6.77
CA THR A 150 16.70 7.03 6.89
C THR A 150 17.26 6.71 5.52
N TYR A 151 16.45 6.13 4.63
CA TYR A 151 16.85 5.85 3.25
C TYR A 151 17.19 7.12 2.47
N ILE A 152 16.36 8.16 2.57
CA ILE A 152 16.62 9.46 1.92
C ILE A 152 17.96 10.04 2.38
N THR A 153 18.27 9.94 3.67
CA THR A 153 19.51 10.50 4.23
C THR A 153 20.75 9.68 3.80
N GLY A 154 20.66 8.36 3.78
CA GLY A 154 21.74 7.47 3.34
C GLY A 154 22.01 7.53 1.84
N GLY A 155 20.95 7.46 1.02
CA GLY A 155 21.04 7.50 -0.45
C GLY A 155 21.52 8.84 -0.98
N ALA A 156 21.13 9.96 -0.36
CA ALA A 156 21.67 11.27 -0.70
C ALA A 156 23.17 11.36 -0.38
N MET A 157 23.62 10.76 0.73
CA MET A 157 25.03 10.75 1.13
C MET A 157 25.88 9.85 0.22
N GLU A 158 25.37 8.68 -0.17
CA GLU A 158 26.01 7.79 -1.15
C GLU A 158 26.09 8.44 -2.54
N SER A 159 25.03 9.13 -2.99
CA SER A 159 25.03 9.84 -4.27
C SER A 159 26.04 10.99 -4.33
N LEU A 160 26.21 11.73 -3.22
CA LEU A 160 27.22 12.81 -3.11
C LEU A 160 28.65 12.27 -3.10
N LEU A 161 28.86 11.10 -2.49
CA LEU A 161 30.15 10.40 -2.51
C LEU A 161 30.47 9.86 -3.91
N GLU A 162 29.46 9.38 -4.64
CA GLU A 162 29.61 8.85 -6.00
C GLU A 162 29.79 9.96 -7.04
N SER A 163 29.20 11.14 -6.85
CA SER A 163 29.40 12.30 -7.72
C SER A 163 30.74 13.02 -7.54
N GLY A 164 31.55 12.61 -6.55
CA GLY A 164 32.89 13.14 -6.34
C GLY A 164 32.94 14.62 -5.93
N GLU A 165 31.84 15.16 -5.39
CA GLU A 165 31.81 16.53 -4.86
C GLU A 165 32.36 16.54 -3.42
N PHE A 166 33.69 16.49 -3.29
CA PHE A 166 34.44 16.85 -2.08
C PHE A 166 35.72 17.61 -2.43
#